data_AF-A0A7K2QB57-F1
#
_entry.id   AF-A0A7K2QB57-F1
#
_cell.length_a   1.000
_cell.length_b   1.000
_cell.length_c   1.000
_cell.angle_alpha   90.00
_cell.angle_beta   90.00
_cell.angle_gamma   90.00
#
_symmetry.space_group_name_H-M   'P 1'
#
loop_
_entity.id
_entity.type
_entity.pdbx_description
1 polymer ?
#
loop_
_entity_poly.entity_id
_entity_poly.type
_entity_poly.pdbx_seq_one_letter_code
_entity_poly.pdbx_strand_id
1 'polypeptide(L)' 'MRYAILGTAQASHDDGSPVAVGGARLRALLTALALRPGRVVPVHLLVRQVWDGEGPADAQAALQALVGRLRRALGHGAV' A
#
# COMPACT_ATOMS: atom_id res chain seq x y z
N MET A 1 14.37 -0.72 2.81
CA MET A 1 13.35 -0.04 2.00
C MET A 1 13.10 1.36 2.54
N ARG A 2 12.84 2.34 1.67
CA ARG A 2 12.44 3.69 2.06
C ARG A 2 11.10 4.06 1.42
N TYR A 3 10.24 4.72 2.20
CA TYR A 3 8.92 5.17 1.75
C TYR A 3 8.81 6.69 1.95
N ALA A 4 8.43 7.40 0.89
CA ALA A 4 8.18 8.84 0.95
C ALA A 4 6.69 9.10 0.73
N ILE A 5 6.02 9.70 1.72
CA ILE A 5 4.56 9.90 1.73
C ILE A 5 4.14 11.36 1.91
N LEU A 6 5.10 12.27 2.16
CA LEU A 6 4.85 13.72 2.26
C LEU A 6 4.82 14.34 0.85
N GLY A 7 3.91 13.82 0.02
CA GLY A 7 3.84 14.08 -1.41
C GLY A 7 3.21 12.90 -2.13
N THR A 8 3.54 12.70 -3.41
CA THR A 8 3.11 11.48 -4.09
C THR A 8 3.79 10.27 -3.45
N ALA A 9 3.01 9.28 -3.00
CA ALA A 9 3.57 8.10 -2.34
C ALA A 9 4.56 7.37 -3.26
N GLN A 10 5.78 7.21 -2.79
CA GLN A 10 6.89 6.59 -3.50
C GLN A 10 7.57 5.54 -2.60
N ALA A 11 8.17 4.54 -3.24
CA ALA A 11 9.00 3.55 -2.58
C ALA A 11 10.34 3.43 -3.31
N SER A 12 11.40 3.21 -2.56
CA SER A 12 12.74 2.92 -3.09
C SER A 12 13.43 1.82 -2.27
N HIS A 13 14.31 1.09 -2.95
CA HIS A 13 15.20 0.13 -2.32
C HIS A 13 16.25 0.86 -1.45
N ASP A 14 16.98 0.11 -0.62
CA ASP A 14 18.01 0.67 0.25
C ASP A 14 19.19 1.28 -0.51
N ASP A 15 19.42 0.81 -1.74
CA ASP A 15 20.39 1.38 -2.70
C ASP A 15 19.89 2.66 -3.39
N GLY A 16 18.65 3.10 -3.09
CA GLY A 16 18.03 4.29 -3.68
C GLY A 16 17.32 4.06 -5.01
N SER A 17 17.34 2.85 -5.58
CA SER A 17 16.63 2.55 -6.82
C SER A 17 15.10 2.66 -6.64
N PRO A 18 14.38 3.30 -7.57
CA PRO A 18 12.95 3.55 -7.43
C PRO A 18 12.13 2.27 -7.68
N VAL A 19 11.11 2.04 -6.86
CA VAL A 19 10.11 0.99 -7.08
C VAL A 19 8.86 1.58 -7.73
N ALA A 20 8.44 1.01 -8.85
CA ALA A 20 7.23 1.42 -9.54
C ALA A 20 5.97 1.01 -8.77
N VAL A 21 5.41 1.93 -7.98
CA VAL A 21 4.10 1.76 -7.32
C VAL A 21 3.00 2.34 -8.22
N GLY A 22 2.48 1.48 -9.10
CA GLY A 22 1.51 1.88 -10.12
C GLY A 22 0.10 2.12 -9.58
N GLY A 23 -0.47 3.29 -9.84
CA GLY A 23 -1.89 3.61 -9.60
C GLY A 23 -2.21 4.21 -8.23
N ALA A 24 -3.27 5.02 -8.18
CA ALA A 24 -3.67 5.77 -6.99
C ALA A 24 -4.00 4.85 -5.79
N ARG A 25 -4.66 3.70 -6.02
CA ARG A 25 -5.03 2.76 -4.95
C ARG A 25 -3.84 2.05 -4.32
N LEU A 26 -2.82 1.67 -5.10
CA LEU A 26 -1.60 1.08 -4.55
C LEU A 26 -0.81 2.10 -3.73
N ARG A 27 -0.76 3.35 -4.19
CA ARG A 27 -0.16 4.46 -3.43
C ARG A 27 -0.91 4.72 -2.13
N ALA A 28 -2.25 4.75 -2.16
CA ALA A 28 -3.07 4.92 -0.96
C ALA A 28 -2.84 3.78 0.05
N LEU A 29 -2.80 2.53 -0.42
CA LEU A 29 -2.49 1.37 0.43
C LEU A 29 -1.10 1.46 1.04
N LEU A 30 -0.09 1.84 0.24
CA LEU A 30 1.27 2.02 0.72
C LEU A 30 1.33 3.10 1.81
N THR A 31 0.68 4.25 1.60
CA THR A 31 0.61 5.33 2.60
C THR A 31 -0.07 4.86 3.88
N ALA A 32 -1.20 4.15 3.78
CA ALA A 32 -1.94 3.64 4.93
C ALA A 32 -1.11 2.69 5.81
N LEU A 33 -0.23 1.89 5.18
CA LEU A 33 0.70 0.99 5.86
C LEU A 33 1.93 1.72 6.40
N ALA A 34 2.52 2.64 5.62
CA ALA A 34 3.69 3.42 6.01
C ALA A 34 3.42 4.34 7.21
N LEU A 35 2.18 4.79 7.40
CA LEU A 35 1.74 5.54 8.59
C LEU A 35 1.68 4.68 9.87
N ARG A 36 1.70 3.35 9.74
CA ARG A 36 1.55 2.39 10.85
C ARG A 36 2.62 1.30 10.78
N PRO A 37 3.91 1.66 10.85
CA PRO A 37 4.98 0.68 10.72
C PRO A 37 4.92 -0.36 11.85
N GLY A 38 5.08 -1.64 11.50
CA GLY A 38 5.14 -2.74 12.45
C GLY A 38 3.84 -3.07 13.18
N ARG A 39 2.69 -2.56 12.73
CA ARG A 39 1.38 -2.82 13.35
C ARG A 39 0.43 -3.53 12.39
N VAL A 40 -0.34 -4.47 12.93
CA VAL A 40 -1.45 -5.08 12.21
C VAL A 40 -2.54 -4.03 12.00
N VAL A 41 -2.94 -3.80 10.76
CA VAL A 41 -4.02 -2.87 10.39
C VAL A 41 -5.27 -3.67 9.99
N PRO A 42 -6.42 -3.45 10.64
CA PRO A 42 -7.67 -4.10 10.26
C PRO A 42 -8.07 -3.82 8.81
N VAL A 43 -8.62 -4.84 8.13
CA VAL A 43 -9.09 -4.75 6.74
C VAL A 43 -10.05 -3.59 6.53
N HIS A 44 -11.04 -3.41 7.40
CA HIS A 44 -12.04 -2.35 7.27
C HIS A 44 -11.42 -0.93 7.30
N LEU A 45 -10.34 -0.72 8.06
CA LEU A 45 -9.63 0.57 8.09
C LEU A 45 -8.84 0.80 6.80
N LEU A 46 -8.19 -0.25 6.29
CA LEU A 46 -7.50 -0.17 5.00
C LEU A 46 -8.48 0.12 3.87
N VAL A 47 -9.65 -0.53 3.87
CA VAL A 47 -10.69 -0.29 2.87
C VAL A 47 -11.15 1.17 2.92
N ARG A 48 -11.47 1.70 4.10
CA ARG A 48 -11.87 3.11 4.23
C ARG A 48 -10.79 4.08 3.75
N GLN A 49 -9.51 3.80 3.96
CA GLN A 49 -8.42 4.68 3.54
C GLN A 49 -8.07 4.58 2.06
N VAL A 50 -8.19 3.38 1.48
CA VAL A 50 -7.85 3.15 0.06
C VAL A 50 -8.95 3.64 -0.88
N TRP A 51 -10.21 3.56 -0.45
CA TRP A 51 -11.38 3.94 -1.26
C TRP A 51 -12.10 5.20 -0.77
N ASP A 52 -11.64 5.82 0.32
CA ASP A 52 -12.21 7.05 0.90
C ASP A 52 -13.73 6.98 1.16
N GLY A 53 -14.22 5.82 1.61
CA GLY A 53 -15.66 5.58 1.78
C GLY A 53 -16.05 4.12 1.56
N GLU A 54 -17.13 3.91 0.81
CA GLU A 54 -17.59 2.57 0.43
C GLU A 54 -16.67 1.97 -0.64
N GLY A 55 -16.01 0.87 -0.27
CA GLY A 55 -15.23 0.06 -1.17
C GLY A 55 -16.10 -0.75 -2.15
N PRO A 56 -15.49 -1.56 -3.03
CA PRO A 56 -16.23 -2.45 -3.92
C PRO A 56 -17.01 -3.50 -3.10
N ALA A 57 -18.02 -4.11 -3.72
CA ALA A 57 -18.88 -5.12 -3.10
C ALA A 57 -18.08 -6.25 -2.39
N ASP A 58 -16.95 -6.66 -2.99
CA ASP A 58 -15.96 -7.52 -2.33
C ASP A 58 -14.68 -6.74 -2.01
N ALA A 59 -14.77 -5.90 -0.99
CA ALA A 59 -13.66 -5.08 -0.52
C ALA A 59 -12.47 -5.93 -0.01
N GLN A 60 -12.74 -7.11 0.53
CA GLN A 60 -11.70 -8.01 1.01
C GLN A 60 -10.88 -8.58 -0.15
N ALA A 61 -11.52 -9.15 -1.18
CA ALA A 61 -10.80 -9.66 -2.34
C ALA A 61 -10.06 -8.55 -3.09
N ALA A 62 -10.67 -7.38 -3.23
CA ALA A 62 -10.02 -6.22 -3.85
C ALA A 62 -8.78 -5.78 -3.06
N LEU A 63 -8.85 -5.73 -1.72
CA LEU A 63 -7.70 -5.40 -0.88
C LEU A 63 -6.60 -6.45 -1.00
N GLN A 64 -6.94 -7.74 -0.97
CA GLN A 64 -5.97 -8.83 -1.16
C GLN A 64 -5.27 -8.73 -2.52
N ALA A 65 -6.00 -8.40 -3.59
CA ALA A 65 -5.41 -8.17 -4.91
C ALA A 65 -4.42 -6.98 -4.91
N LEU A 66 -4.74 -5.89 -4.21
CA LEU A 66 -3.83 -4.75 -4.06
C LEU A 66 -2.59 -5.12 -3.23
N VAL A 67 -2.75 -5.84 -2.12
CA VAL A 67 -1.62 -6.34 -1.29
C VAL A 67 -0.72 -7.26 -2.11
N GLY A 68 -1.29 -8.19 -2.87
CA GLY A 68 -0.54 -9.09 -3.74
C GLY A 68 0.22 -8.36 -4.85
N ARG A 69 -0.32 -7.26 -5.39
CA ARG A 69 0.40 -6.39 -6.35
C ARG A 69 1.51 -5.61 -5.64
N LEU A 70 1.25 -5.07 -4.45
CA LEU A 70 2.21 -4.29 -3.68
C LEU A 70 3.41 -5.16 -3.26
N ARG A 71 3.16 -6.39 -2.80
CA ARG A 71 4.21 -7.39 -2.50
C ARG A 71 5.05 -7.76 -3.71
N ARG A 72 4.44 -7.87 -4.89
CA ARG A 72 5.19 -8.12 -6.13
C ARG A 72 6.05 -6.93 -6.55
N ALA A 73 5.59 -5.71 -6.31
CA ALA A 73 6.35 -4.51 -6.62
C ALA A 73 7.52 -4.30 -5.64
N LEU A 74 7.27 -4.43 -4.33
CA LEU A 74 8.25 -4.15 -3.28
C LEU A 74 9.13 -5.36 -2.90
N GLY A 75 8.74 -6.57 -3.27
CA GLY A 75 9.33 -7.81 -2.77
C GLY A 75 8.63 -8.33 -1.51
N HIS A 76 8.59 -9.66 -1.34
CA HIS A 76 7.81 -10.32 -0.29
C HIS A 76 8.21 -9.96 1.14
N GLY A 77 9.47 -9.58 1.38
CA GLY A 77 9.97 -9.17 2.71
C GLY A 77 9.73 -7.70 3.07
N ALA A 78 9.14 -6.92 2.16
CA ALA A 78 8.93 -5.48 2.35
C ALA A 78 7.50 -5.09 2.80
N VAL A 79 6.57 -6.06 2.91
CA VAL A 79 5.15 -5.84 3.27
C VAL A 79 4.61 -6.90 4.24
#